data_AF-A0A8C6TWS2-F1
#
_entry.id   AF-A0A8C6TWS2-F1
#
_cell.length_a   1.000
_cell.length_b   1.000
_cell.length_c   1.000
_cell.angle_alpha   90.00
_cell.angle_beta   90.00
_cell.angle_gamma   90.00
#
_symmetry.space_group_name_H-M   'P 1'
#
loop_
_entity.id
_entity.type
_entity.pdbx_description
1 polymer ?
#
loop_
_entity_poly.entity_id
_entity_poly.type
_entity_poly.pdbx_seq_one_letter_code
_entity_poly.pdbx_strand_id
1 'polypeptide(L)'
;MRLQSHCRASGRTRPWTEPGLDLPPVSMETKSAHAWAMLHLLLRLSTHAAFLVSPAAPGSAPDPAVVSSLVGTDVLLPCPCPALSRPSEPHVQWCLDSVGPVLEQRGQQKWTAEELSERAELPQSGRGDCSLRLRDLQVSDGGQYQSFLISESERGDFLCSVKLLVFDHSSVQFKRPGEDLILDLHTPHAMSLAFQGSNSSEWRPLWRRGGPASPRVVKEPLKEQLRLTSVSDSDEGVYKVLDQNGLTVSSTRLSLDQDESTALRFTHRDQLFLRAAAVRSSCCTLPLLLLLFILTSSRLVL
;
A
#
# COMPACT_ATOMS: atom_id res chain seq x y z
N MET A 1 -4.72 -30.41 -5.19
CA MET A 1 -4.62 -30.81 -3.76
C MET A 1 -4.71 -29.52 -2.95
N ARG A 2 -5.57 -29.50 -1.91
CA ARG A 2 -6.31 -28.31 -1.41
C ARG A 2 -5.52 -27.53 -0.35
N LEU A 3 -5.43 -26.20 -0.48
CA LEU A 3 -5.09 -25.30 0.64
C LEU A 3 -6.16 -25.47 1.73
N GLN A 4 -5.78 -25.89 2.93
CA GLN A 4 -6.74 -26.01 4.04
C GLN A 4 -6.88 -24.67 4.74
N SER A 5 -8.12 -24.18 4.87
CA SER A 5 -8.37 -22.86 5.47
C SER A 5 -8.27 -22.93 6.99
N HIS A 6 -7.12 -22.56 7.55
CA HIS A 6 -6.96 -22.32 8.99
C HIS A 6 -7.18 -20.86 9.37
N CYS A 7 -7.31 -19.98 8.37
CA CYS A 7 -7.56 -18.55 8.56
C CYS A 7 -8.82 -18.14 7.80
N ARG A 8 -9.66 -17.32 8.44
CA ARG A 8 -10.94 -16.86 7.88
C ARG A 8 -10.73 -15.51 7.21
N ALA A 9 -11.08 -15.39 5.93
CA ALA A 9 -11.17 -14.09 5.27
C ALA A 9 -12.12 -13.19 6.08
N SER A 10 -11.67 -11.98 6.44
CA SER A 10 -12.43 -11.10 7.31
C SER A 10 -13.52 -10.35 6.53
N GLY A 11 -14.48 -11.08 5.96
CA GLY A 11 -15.71 -10.52 5.44
C GLY A 11 -16.58 -9.99 6.59
N ARG A 12 -16.24 -8.83 7.16
CA ARG A 12 -17.08 -8.14 8.15
C ARG A 12 -18.17 -7.35 7.43
N THR A 13 -19.32 -7.97 7.21
CA THR A 13 -20.59 -7.24 7.13
C THR A 13 -20.95 -6.79 8.55
N ARG A 14 -20.81 -5.49 8.84
CA ARG A 14 -21.41 -4.88 10.03
C ARG A 14 -22.81 -4.36 9.66
N PRO A 15 -23.87 -4.71 10.40
CA PRO A 15 -25.16 -4.02 10.28
C PRO A 15 -25.06 -2.63 10.92
N TRP A 16 -25.64 -1.64 10.25
CA TRP A 16 -25.84 -0.28 10.75
C TRP A 16 -26.87 -0.29 11.89
N THR A 17 -26.62 0.49 12.94
CA THR A 17 -27.65 0.90 13.91
C THR A 17 -27.46 2.39 14.19
N GLU A 18 -28.50 3.17 13.88
CA GLU A 18 -28.59 4.62 14.09
C GLU A 18 -28.66 4.97 15.59
N PRO A 19 -28.21 6.17 16.00
CA PRO A 19 -28.22 6.61 17.40
C PRO A 19 -29.51 7.35 17.77
N GLY A 20 -30.11 6.98 18.90
CA GLY A 20 -31.15 7.76 19.57
C GLY A 20 -30.56 8.92 20.39
N LEU A 21 -31.01 10.12 20.09
CA LEU A 21 -30.83 11.35 20.87
C LEU A 21 -31.61 11.27 22.18
N ASP A 22 -31.01 11.72 23.29
CA ASP A 22 -31.72 12.36 24.40
C ASP A 22 -30.74 13.20 25.25
N LEU A 23 -31.02 14.51 25.36
CA LEU A 23 -30.47 15.43 26.35
C LEU A 23 -31.62 15.84 27.29
N PRO A 24 -31.35 16.05 28.59
CA PRO A 24 -31.58 17.39 29.17
C PRO A 24 -30.63 17.68 30.38
N PRO A 25 -30.85 18.75 31.18
CA PRO A 25 -30.59 20.14 30.87
C PRO A 25 -29.55 20.80 31.81
N VAL A 26 -29.15 22.02 31.45
CA VAL A 26 -28.24 22.91 32.18
C VAL A 26 -28.87 23.43 33.48
N SER A 27 -28.07 23.51 34.56
CA SER A 27 -28.33 24.43 35.68
C SER A 27 -27.05 25.19 36.07
N MET A 28 -27.25 26.42 36.55
CA MET A 28 -26.29 27.51 36.68
C MET A 28 -25.58 27.55 38.04
N GLU A 29 -24.38 28.16 38.00
CA GLU A 29 -23.66 28.92 39.03
C GLU A 29 -23.01 28.19 40.24
N THR A 30 -21.69 28.36 40.37
CA THR A 30 -21.09 29.26 41.36
C THR A 30 -19.59 29.48 41.07
N LYS A 31 -19.19 30.76 41.03
CA LYS A 31 -17.81 31.21 40.81
C LYS A 31 -17.03 31.13 42.12
N SER A 32 -15.70 31.04 41.99
CA SER A 32 -14.72 31.40 43.02
C SER A 32 -14.31 30.34 44.06
N ALA A 33 -13.99 29.12 43.61
CA ALA A 33 -13.14 28.19 44.39
C ALA A 33 -12.15 27.34 43.54
N HIS A 34 -12.23 27.43 42.20
CA HIS A 34 -11.52 26.52 41.29
C HIS A 34 -10.07 26.93 40.95
N ALA A 35 -9.67 28.18 41.20
CA ALA A 35 -8.34 28.66 40.79
C ALA A 35 -7.19 28.09 41.66
N TRP A 36 -7.43 27.89 42.96
CA TRP A 36 -6.41 27.34 43.87
C TRP A 36 -6.31 25.81 43.82
N ALA A 37 -7.41 25.10 43.55
CA ALA A 37 -7.41 23.65 43.36
C ALA A 37 -6.69 23.24 42.07
N MET A 38 -6.84 24.00 40.98
CA MET A 38 -6.15 23.74 39.72
C MET A 38 -4.63 23.97 39.83
N LEU A 39 -4.18 24.98 40.60
CA LEU A 39 -2.75 25.23 40.81
C LEU A 39 -2.08 24.10 41.60
N HIS A 40 -2.75 23.56 42.62
CA HIS A 40 -2.23 22.41 43.37
C HIS A 40 -2.28 21.09 42.58
N LEU A 41 -3.25 20.91 41.68
CA LEU A 41 -3.30 19.75 40.79
C LEU A 41 -2.14 19.80 39.77
N LEU A 42 -1.89 20.97 39.18
CA LEU A 42 -0.81 21.18 38.20
C LEU A 42 0.59 21.05 38.81
N LEU A 43 0.79 21.46 40.07
CA LEU A 43 2.06 21.29 40.81
C LEU A 43 2.29 19.86 41.34
N ARG A 44 1.25 19.03 41.45
CA ARG A 44 1.42 17.58 41.71
C ARG A 44 1.66 16.75 40.45
N LEU A 45 1.30 17.28 39.27
CA LEU A 45 1.59 16.66 37.97
C LEU A 45 3.01 16.94 37.45
N SER A 46 3.70 17.97 37.96
CA SER A 46 5.08 18.31 37.52
C SER A 46 6.20 17.56 38.25
N THR A 47 5.90 16.84 39.34
CA THR A 47 6.89 16.02 40.07
C THR A 47 6.79 14.51 39.78
N HIS A 48 5.94 14.10 38.83
CA HIS A 48 5.88 12.73 38.29
C HIS A 48 6.16 12.67 36.78
N ALA A 49 6.92 13.62 36.24
CA ALA A 49 7.49 13.52 34.89
C ALA A 49 8.76 12.64 34.88
N ALA A 50 8.76 11.55 35.66
CA ALA A 50 9.75 10.49 35.59
C ALA A 50 9.08 9.29 34.92
N PHE A 51 9.42 9.09 33.64
CA PHE A 51 9.31 7.83 32.89
C PHE A 51 8.10 6.94 33.21
N LEU A 52 6.97 7.22 32.56
CA LEU A 52 6.04 6.16 32.17
C LEU A 52 6.23 5.91 30.66
N VAL A 53 7.32 5.21 30.32
CA VAL A 53 7.22 4.29 29.18
C VAL A 53 6.22 3.24 29.65
N SER A 54 4.99 3.35 29.18
CA SER A 54 3.99 2.32 29.44
C SER A 54 4.58 0.99 28.92
N PRO A 55 4.75 -0.04 29.75
CA PRO A 55 4.99 -1.36 29.20
C PRO A 55 3.78 -1.66 28.31
N ALA A 56 4.02 -2.02 27.05
CA ALA A 56 2.96 -2.48 26.17
C ALA A 56 2.15 -3.54 26.92
N ALA A 57 0.82 -3.38 26.94
CA ALA A 57 -0.05 -4.34 27.59
C ALA A 57 0.26 -5.74 27.01
N PRO A 58 0.49 -6.77 27.85
CA PRO A 58 0.70 -8.13 27.35
C PRO A 58 -0.60 -8.57 26.65
N GLY A 59 -0.61 -8.50 25.32
CA GLY A 59 -1.77 -8.86 24.50
C GLY A 59 -2.10 -7.91 23.34
N SER A 60 -1.48 -6.72 23.20
CA SER A 60 -1.61 -5.98 21.94
C SER A 60 -0.70 -6.61 20.90
N ALA A 61 -1.27 -7.21 19.86
CA ALA A 61 -0.51 -7.63 18.69
C ALA A 61 0.32 -6.44 18.20
N PRO A 62 1.61 -6.62 17.87
CA PRO A 62 2.43 -5.55 17.32
C PRO A 62 1.74 -4.96 16.08
N ASP A 63 1.85 -3.65 15.91
CA ASP A 63 1.35 -2.99 14.71
C ASP A 63 1.93 -3.68 13.45
N PRO A 64 1.10 -3.91 12.41
CA PRO A 64 1.56 -4.63 11.25
C PRO A 64 2.71 -3.87 10.56
N ALA A 65 3.76 -4.60 10.19
CA ALA A 65 4.84 -4.03 9.39
C ALA A 65 4.26 -3.52 8.06
N VAL A 66 4.67 -2.34 7.59
CA VAL A 66 4.23 -1.81 6.30
C VAL A 66 5.37 -1.94 5.30
N VAL A 67 5.08 -2.59 4.18
CA VAL A 67 6.02 -2.74 3.06
C VAL A 67 5.37 -2.14 1.83
N SER A 68 6.09 -1.31 1.10
CA SER A 68 5.60 -0.69 -0.14
C SER A 68 6.55 -0.96 -1.30
N SER A 69 6.00 -1.28 -2.47
CA SER A 69 6.79 -1.42 -3.70
C SER A 69 5.97 -1.10 -4.95
N LEU A 70 6.62 -1.19 -6.11
CA LEU A 70 6.02 -0.98 -7.42
C LEU A 70 5.62 -2.31 -8.08
N VAL A 71 4.64 -2.27 -8.99
CA VAL A 71 4.31 -3.39 -9.86
C VAL A 71 5.55 -3.88 -10.62
N GLY A 72 5.67 -5.19 -10.83
CA GLY A 72 6.78 -5.82 -11.55
C GLY A 72 8.05 -6.05 -10.73
N THR A 73 8.06 -5.65 -9.46
CA THR A 73 9.22 -5.82 -8.55
C THR A 73 9.08 -7.05 -7.65
N ASP A 74 10.19 -7.47 -7.05
CA ASP A 74 10.22 -8.52 -6.04
C ASP A 74 10.28 -7.91 -4.64
N VAL A 75 9.57 -8.51 -3.68
CA VAL A 75 9.55 -8.05 -2.28
C VAL A 75 9.65 -9.21 -1.31
N LEU A 76 10.19 -8.93 -0.13
CA LEU A 76 10.21 -9.85 1.01
C LEU A 76 9.33 -9.27 2.13
N LEU A 77 8.26 -9.98 2.48
CA LEU A 77 7.42 -9.66 3.63
C LEU A 77 8.08 -10.27 4.88
N PRO A 78 8.57 -9.44 5.81
CA PRO A 78 9.36 -9.93 6.95
C PRO A 78 8.48 -10.69 7.94
N CYS A 79 8.93 -11.88 8.34
CA CYS A 79 8.26 -12.67 9.37
C CYS A 79 9.26 -13.53 10.15
N PRO A 80 9.77 -13.04 11.29
CA PRO A 80 10.55 -13.85 12.20
C PRO A 80 9.71 -15.01 12.70
N CYS A 81 10.30 -16.21 12.82
CA CYS A 81 9.62 -17.33 13.44
C CYS A 81 10.55 -18.12 14.35
N PRO A 82 10.00 -18.85 15.35
CA PRO A 82 10.82 -19.68 16.23
C PRO A 82 11.59 -20.71 15.41
N ALA A 83 12.83 -21.01 15.82
CA ALA A 83 13.61 -22.08 15.19
C ALA A 83 12.89 -23.43 15.38
N LEU A 84 12.31 -23.95 14.30
CA LEU A 84 11.57 -25.20 14.30
C LEU A 84 12.55 -26.36 14.53
N SER A 85 12.59 -26.89 15.76
CA SER A 85 13.62 -27.83 16.21
C SER A 85 13.16 -29.30 16.21
N ARG A 86 11.88 -29.59 15.92
CA ARG A 86 11.33 -30.96 15.91
C ARG A 86 10.52 -31.28 14.65
N PRO A 87 10.64 -32.51 14.10
CA PRO A 87 9.98 -32.97 12.88
C PRO A 87 8.51 -33.41 13.06
N SER A 88 7.85 -32.99 14.12
CA SER A 88 6.43 -33.28 14.38
C SER A 88 5.61 -31.98 14.45
N GLU A 89 5.06 -31.46 13.36
CA GLU A 89 5.79 -30.88 12.23
C GLU A 89 5.04 -29.58 11.90
N PRO A 90 5.14 -28.55 12.77
CA PRO A 90 4.39 -27.34 12.55
C PRO A 90 4.83 -26.70 11.24
N HIS A 91 3.88 -26.22 10.45
CA HIS A 91 4.13 -25.72 9.10
C HIS A 91 3.67 -24.27 8.97
N VAL A 92 4.22 -23.55 7.99
CA VAL A 92 3.93 -22.13 7.82
C VAL A 92 2.78 -21.98 6.84
N GLN A 93 1.78 -21.19 7.23
CA GLN A 93 0.72 -20.75 6.35
C GLN A 93 0.71 -19.22 6.28
N TRP A 94 0.68 -18.69 5.08
CA TRP A 94 0.44 -17.28 4.79
C TRP A 94 -0.96 -17.08 4.24
N CYS A 95 -1.62 -16.05 4.72
CA CYS A 95 -2.95 -15.64 4.33
C CYS A 95 -2.96 -14.18 3.91
N LEU A 96 -3.75 -13.88 2.88
CA LEU A 96 -4.12 -12.53 2.52
C LEU A 96 -5.54 -12.29 3.05
N ASP A 97 -5.75 -11.28 3.88
CA ASP A 97 -7.00 -11.08 4.64
C ASP A 97 -8.27 -11.04 3.78
N SER A 98 -8.15 -10.59 2.52
CA SER A 98 -9.26 -10.51 1.56
C SER A 98 -9.60 -11.82 0.86
N VAL A 99 -8.66 -12.78 0.79
CA VAL A 99 -8.79 -14.01 -0.02
C VAL A 99 -8.72 -15.28 0.84
N GLY A 100 -7.91 -15.28 1.89
CA GLY A 100 -7.63 -16.44 2.73
C GLY A 100 -6.22 -16.99 2.47
N PRO A 101 -5.99 -18.31 2.52
CA PRO A 101 -4.66 -18.91 2.38
C PRO A 101 -4.10 -18.69 0.98
N VAL A 102 -2.87 -18.17 0.92
CA VAL A 102 -2.16 -17.85 -0.33
C VAL A 102 -0.88 -18.68 -0.51
N LEU A 103 -0.28 -19.12 0.58
CA LEU A 103 0.85 -20.05 0.56
C LEU A 103 0.83 -20.91 1.82
N GLU A 104 1.11 -22.20 1.66
CA GLU A 104 1.28 -23.14 2.76
C GLU A 104 2.49 -24.02 2.47
N GLN A 105 3.39 -24.17 3.43
CA GLN A 105 4.60 -24.98 3.24
C GLN A 105 4.87 -25.87 4.45
N ARG A 106 4.78 -27.18 4.22
CA ARG A 106 5.06 -28.25 5.18
C ARG A 106 6.26 -29.06 4.70
N GLY A 107 7.40 -28.87 5.35
CA GLY A 107 8.66 -29.49 4.92
C GLY A 107 8.96 -29.13 3.46
N GLN A 108 9.02 -30.15 2.61
CA GLN A 108 9.25 -30.01 1.16
C GLN A 108 7.95 -29.79 0.35
N GLN A 109 6.79 -30.03 0.95
CA GLN A 109 5.51 -29.83 0.28
C GLN A 109 5.12 -28.36 0.35
N LYS A 110 4.72 -27.80 -0.80
CA LYS A 110 4.32 -26.40 -0.94
C LYS A 110 3.03 -26.33 -1.74
N TRP A 111 2.08 -25.55 -1.22
CA TRP A 111 0.84 -25.18 -1.89
C TRP A 111 0.78 -23.67 -2.00
N THR A 112 0.27 -23.18 -3.11
CA THR A 112 0.19 -21.75 -3.39
C THR A 112 -1.14 -21.48 -4.09
N ALA A 113 -1.76 -20.35 -3.82
CA ALA A 113 -2.93 -19.90 -4.56
C ALA A 113 -2.57 -19.71 -6.03
N GLU A 114 -3.54 -19.92 -6.92
CA GLU A 114 -3.33 -19.91 -8.37
C GLU A 114 -2.74 -18.57 -8.84
N GLU A 115 -3.22 -17.47 -8.28
CA GLU A 115 -2.84 -16.10 -8.61
C GLU A 115 -1.39 -15.76 -8.23
N LEU A 116 -0.83 -16.50 -7.26
CA LEU A 116 0.55 -16.34 -6.79
C LEU A 116 1.44 -17.54 -7.15
N SER A 117 0.94 -18.45 -7.98
CA SER A 117 1.68 -19.63 -8.41
C SER A 117 3.02 -19.21 -9.02
N GLU A 118 4.09 -19.90 -8.64
CA GLU A 118 5.49 -19.62 -9.03
C GLU A 118 6.07 -18.27 -8.58
N ARG A 119 5.24 -17.35 -8.08
CA ARG A 119 5.62 -16.00 -7.64
C ARG A 119 5.81 -15.89 -6.14
N ALA A 120 5.15 -16.72 -5.33
CA ALA A 120 5.29 -16.76 -3.89
C ALA A 120 6.23 -17.87 -3.41
N GLU A 121 7.17 -17.60 -2.50
CA GLU A 121 8.07 -18.60 -1.92
C GLU A 121 8.56 -18.24 -0.50
N LEU A 122 8.96 -19.26 0.28
CA LEU A 122 9.67 -19.08 1.55
C LEU A 122 11.17 -19.40 1.35
N PRO A 123 12.04 -18.39 1.19
CA PRO A 123 13.44 -18.61 0.83
C PRO A 123 14.27 -19.34 1.91
N GLN A 124 13.90 -19.21 3.19
CA GLN A 124 14.63 -19.79 4.32
C GLN A 124 13.75 -20.63 5.26
N SER A 125 12.71 -21.27 4.71
CA SER A 125 11.80 -22.11 5.50
C SER A 125 12.57 -23.14 6.35
N GLY A 126 12.32 -23.14 7.67
CA GLY A 126 12.96 -24.06 8.63
C GLY A 126 14.26 -23.57 9.28
N ARG A 127 14.71 -22.33 9.03
CA ARG A 127 15.91 -21.74 9.68
C ARG A 127 15.60 -20.58 10.63
N GLY A 128 14.37 -20.48 11.13
CA GLY A 128 13.94 -19.38 12.00
C GLY A 128 13.51 -18.11 11.23
N ASP A 129 13.33 -18.22 9.92
CA ASP A 129 12.79 -17.16 9.08
C ASP A 129 11.63 -17.72 8.24
N CYS A 130 10.46 -17.13 8.43
CA CYS A 130 9.22 -17.49 7.76
C CYS A 130 8.76 -16.39 6.80
N SER A 131 9.67 -15.46 6.45
CA SER A 131 9.41 -14.36 5.52
C SER A 131 8.93 -14.87 4.16
N LEU A 132 7.92 -14.19 3.62
CA LEU A 132 7.33 -14.52 2.31
C LEU A 132 7.97 -13.66 1.24
N ARG A 133 8.60 -14.28 0.24
CA ARG A 133 9.01 -13.58 -0.98
C ARG A 133 7.89 -13.63 -2.00
N LEU A 134 7.52 -12.48 -2.54
CA LEU A 134 6.62 -12.33 -3.67
C LEU A 134 7.41 -11.74 -4.84
N ARG A 135 7.32 -12.38 -6.01
CA ARG A 135 7.99 -11.96 -7.24
C ARG A 135 7.02 -11.30 -8.21
N ASP A 136 7.54 -10.38 -9.03
CA ASP A 136 6.80 -9.73 -10.10
C ASP A 136 5.44 -9.18 -9.61
N LEU A 137 5.46 -8.36 -8.56
CA LEU A 137 4.25 -7.87 -7.87
C LEU A 137 3.19 -7.33 -8.83
N GLN A 138 1.93 -7.65 -8.56
CA GLN A 138 0.75 -7.11 -9.24
C GLN A 138 -0.03 -6.20 -8.28
N VAL A 139 -0.82 -5.27 -8.82
CA VAL A 139 -1.63 -4.35 -7.99
C VAL A 139 -2.56 -5.11 -7.06
N SER A 140 -3.13 -6.22 -7.53
CA SER A 140 -4.02 -7.09 -6.76
C SER A 140 -3.36 -7.81 -5.58
N ASP A 141 -2.03 -7.86 -5.54
CA ASP A 141 -1.30 -8.46 -4.42
C ASP A 141 -1.28 -7.52 -3.19
N GLY A 142 -1.66 -6.25 -3.35
CA GLY A 142 -1.74 -5.31 -2.24
C GLY A 142 -2.77 -5.75 -1.20
N GLY A 143 -2.40 -5.70 0.08
CA GLY A 143 -3.31 -6.02 1.17
C GLY A 143 -2.61 -6.37 2.48
N GLN A 144 -3.41 -6.82 3.45
CA GLN A 144 -2.92 -7.26 4.75
C GLN A 144 -2.63 -8.76 4.69
N TYR A 145 -1.36 -9.12 4.81
CA TYR A 145 -0.91 -10.48 4.92
C TYR A 145 -0.73 -10.86 6.38
N GLN A 146 -1.05 -12.10 6.71
CA GLN A 146 -0.88 -12.68 8.03
C GLN A 146 -0.21 -14.05 7.90
N SER A 147 0.74 -14.34 8.78
CA SER A 147 1.42 -15.63 8.82
C SER A 147 1.10 -16.37 10.10
N PHE A 148 0.95 -17.68 10.00
CA PHE A 148 0.60 -18.58 11.09
C PHE A 148 1.50 -19.81 11.07
N LEU A 149 1.82 -20.27 12.27
CA LEU A 149 2.42 -21.57 12.50
C LEU A 149 1.31 -22.57 12.81
N ILE A 150 1.05 -23.48 11.88
CA ILE A 150 0.00 -24.48 12.01
C ILE A 150 0.60 -25.73 12.65
N SER A 151 0.10 -26.10 13.83
CA SER A 151 0.45 -27.36 14.52
C SER A 151 -0.74 -28.33 14.47
N GLU A 152 -0.74 -29.39 15.29
CA GLU A 152 -1.88 -30.32 15.36
C GLU A 152 -3.17 -29.68 15.93
N SER A 153 -3.09 -28.47 16.50
CA SER A 153 -4.27 -27.70 16.87
C SER A 153 -4.97 -27.11 15.64
N GLU A 154 -6.30 -27.14 15.61
CA GLU A 154 -7.09 -26.56 14.51
C GLU A 154 -6.89 -25.05 14.34
N ARG A 155 -6.44 -24.36 15.40
CA ARG A 155 -6.05 -22.93 15.36
C ARG A 155 -4.53 -22.84 15.27
N GLY A 156 -4.05 -22.19 14.21
CA GLY A 156 -2.64 -21.85 14.05
C GLY A 156 -2.21 -20.72 14.99
N ASP A 157 -0.94 -20.74 15.40
CA ASP A 157 -0.32 -19.69 16.19
C ASP A 157 0.06 -18.51 15.28
N PHE A 158 -0.43 -17.32 15.57
CA PHE A 158 -0.10 -16.13 14.80
C PHE A 158 1.40 -15.78 14.94
N LEU A 159 2.07 -15.55 13.81
CA LEU A 159 3.49 -15.18 13.75
C LEU A 159 3.67 -13.68 13.50
N CYS A 160 3.06 -13.16 12.45
CA CYS A 160 3.26 -11.79 12.00
C CYS A 160 2.11 -11.29 11.12
N SER A 161 2.01 -9.97 10.99
CA SER A 161 1.08 -9.29 10.10
C SER A 161 1.82 -8.21 9.33
N VAL A 162 1.70 -8.22 8.00
CA VAL A 162 2.41 -7.30 7.09
C VAL A 162 1.42 -6.69 6.11
N LYS A 163 1.34 -5.36 6.08
CA LYS A 163 0.55 -4.62 5.09
C LYS A 163 1.43 -4.34 3.86
N LEU A 164 1.13 -4.97 2.75
CA LEU A 164 1.76 -4.73 1.46
C LEU A 164 0.98 -3.65 0.68
N LEU A 165 1.68 -2.59 0.30
CA LEU A 165 1.18 -1.54 -0.59
C LEU A 165 1.86 -1.67 -1.95
N VAL A 166 1.08 -1.86 -3.01
CA VAL A 166 1.59 -1.96 -4.38
C VAL A 166 1.13 -0.75 -5.17
N PHE A 167 2.06 -0.04 -5.79
CA PHE A 167 1.81 1.17 -6.57
C PHE A 167 2.08 0.95 -8.05
N ASP A 168 1.32 1.63 -8.90
CA ASP A 168 1.59 1.72 -10.34
C ASP A 168 2.79 2.63 -10.62
N HIS A 169 3.37 2.48 -11.81
CA HIS A 169 4.41 3.38 -12.27
C HIS A 169 3.79 4.66 -12.86
N SER A 170 4.34 5.82 -12.56
CA SER A 170 3.87 7.10 -13.13
C SER A 170 5.03 7.85 -13.76
N SER A 171 4.88 8.28 -15.01
CA SER A 171 5.90 9.09 -15.70
C SER A 171 5.28 10.21 -16.54
N VAL A 172 6.09 11.23 -16.81
CA VAL A 172 5.80 12.29 -17.78
C VAL A 172 6.92 12.27 -18.79
N GLN A 173 6.59 12.19 -20.08
CA GLN A 173 7.55 12.21 -21.16
C GLN A 173 7.30 13.41 -22.07
N PHE A 174 8.40 14.06 -22.45
CA PHE A 174 8.42 15.13 -23.43
C PHE A 174 9.01 14.60 -24.72
N LYS A 175 8.33 14.81 -25.84
CA LYS A 175 8.78 14.37 -27.16
C LYS A 175 8.59 15.48 -28.19
N ARG A 176 9.41 15.45 -29.24
CA ARG A 176 9.17 16.24 -30.44
C ARG A 176 8.30 15.46 -31.42
N PRO A 177 7.53 16.14 -32.28
CA PRO A 177 6.83 15.47 -33.37
C PRO A 177 7.80 14.64 -34.23
N GLY A 178 7.39 13.43 -34.58
CA GLY A 178 8.20 12.46 -35.33
C GLY A 178 9.08 11.54 -34.48
N GLU A 179 9.25 11.82 -33.18
CA GLU A 179 9.97 10.91 -32.27
C GLU A 179 9.14 9.69 -31.87
N ASP A 180 9.81 8.66 -31.35
CA ASP A 180 9.14 7.49 -30.79
C ASP A 180 8.85 7.69 -29.29
N LEU A 181 7.65 7.27 -28.87
CA LEU A 181 7.28 7.13 -27.47
C LEU A 181 7.48 5.69 -27.03
N ILE A 182 8.26 5.49 -25.97
CA ILE A 182 8.48 4.19 -25.34
C ILE A 182 7.65 4.11 -24.07
N LEU A 183 6.86 3.05 -23.94
CA LEU A 183 5.99 2.78 -22.81
C LEU A 183 6.39 1.47 -22.17
N ASP A 184 6.86 1.53 -20.92
CA ASP A 184 7.23 0.36 -20.14
C ASP A 184 5.97 -0.40 -19.68
N LEU A 185 5.97 -1.70 -19.95
CA LEU A 185 4.95 -2.63 -19.48
C LEU A 185 5.22 -3.11 -18.04
N HIS A 186 6.47 -3.01 -17.57
CA HIS A 186 6.97 -3.35 -16.23
C HIS A 186 6.81 -4.80 -15.76
N THR A 187 5.85 -5.56 -16.29
CA THR A 187 5.56 -6.94 -15.90
C THR A 187 5.03 -7.72 -17.11
N PRO A 188 5.32 -9.02 -17.24
CA PRO A 188 4.74 -9.87 -18.28
C PRO A 188 3.20 -9.98 -18.20
N HIS A 189 2.61 -9.68 -17.04
CA HIS A 189 1.15 -9.69 -16.80
C HIS A 189 0.42 -8.46 -17.38
N ALA A 190 1.15 -7.46 -17.86
CA ALA A 190 0.56 -6.32 -18.56
C ALA A 190 -0.14 -6.79 -19.85
N MET A 191 -1.41 -6.43 -19.99
CA MET A 191 -2.31 -7.01 -20.98
C MET A 191 -2.73 -6.04 -22.08
N SER A 192 -2.91 -4.75 -21.77
CA SER A 192 -3.40 -3.79 -22.76
C SER A 192 -2.86 -2.37 -22.55
N LEU A 193 -2.93 -1.58 -23.63
CA LEU A 193 -2.62 -0.16 -23.63
C LEU A 193 -3.88 0.62 -24.02
N ALA A 194 -4.26 1.57 -23.17
CA ALA A 194 -5.32 2.52 -23.42
C ALA A 194 -4.77 3.95 -23.48
N PHE A 195 -5.38 4.79 -24.29
CA PHE A 195 -5.00 6.19 -24.45
C PHE A 195 -6.20 7.10 -24.28
N GLN A 196 -5.96 8.24 -23.64
CA GLN A 196 -6.90 9.35 -23.53
C GLN A 196 -6.19 10.62 -24.03
N GLY A 197 -6.70 11.22 -25.09
CA GLY A 197 -6.12 12.45 -25.64
C GLY A 197 -6.29 13.64 -24.71
N SER A 198 -5.39 14.61 -24.78
CA SER A 198 -5.44 15.84 -23.96
C SER A 198 -6.78 16.59 -24.05
N ASN A 199 -7.39 16.56 -25.23
CA ASN A 199 -8.66 17.22 -25.53
C ASN A 199 -9.88 16.27 -25.48
N SER A 200 -9.73 15.05 -24.95
CA SER A 200 -10.81 14.04 -24.91
C SER A 200 -10.97 13.42 -23.52
N SER A 201 -12.20 13.11 -23.14
CA SER A 201 -12.50 12.31 -21.96
C SER A 201 -12.56 10.80 -22.25
N GLU A 202 -12.57 10.40 -23.52
CA GLU A 202 -12.74 9.01 -23.94
C GLU A 202 -11.42 8.24 -23.94
N TRP A 203 -11.45 7.01 -23.43
CA TRP A 203 -10.33 6.07 -23.48
C TRP A 203 -10.45 5.17 -24.72
N ARG A 204 -9.45 5.22 -25.60
CA ARG A 204 -9.35 4.34 -26.77
C ARG A 204 -8.33 3.23 -26.54
N PRO A 205 -8.64 1.96 -26.87
CA PRO A 205 -7.65 0.88 -26.83
C PRO A 205 -6.66 1.04 -28.00
N LEU A 206 -5.36 0.95 -27.72
CA LEU A 206 -4.31 1.06 -28.73
C LEU A 206 -3.58 -0.27 -29.00
N TRP A 207 -3.51 -1.13 -27.98
CA TRP A 207 -2.81 -2.41 -28.07
C TRP A 207 -3.37 -3.40 -27.04
N ARG A 208 -3.30 -4.69 -27.37
CA ARG A 208 -3.61 -5.81 -26.47
C ARG A 208 -2.64 -6.95 -26.74
N ARG A 209 -2.13 -7.57 -25.68
CA ARG A 209 -1.26 -8.76 -25.77
C ARG A 209 -2.01 -9.89 -26.48
N GLY A 210 -1.36 -10.52 -27.46
CA GLY A 210 -1.98 -11.56 -28.30
C GLY A 210 -3.10 -11.05 -29.22
N GLY A 211 -3.33 -9.73 -29.28
CA GLY A 211 -4.29 -9.12 -30.19
C GLY A 211 -3.76 -8.97 -31.61
N PRO A 212 -4.59 -8.43 -32.53
CA PRO A 212 -4.14 -8.12 -33.88
C PRO A 212 -3.00 -7.09 -33.85
N ALA A 213 -2.12 -7.17 -34.85
CA ALA A 213 -1.00 -6.24 -34.98
C ALA A 213 -1.52 -4.79 -35.13
N SER A 214 -0.97 -3.88 -34.34
CA SER A 214 -1.21 -2.45 -34.49
C SER A 214 -0.17 -1.87 -35.46
N PRO A 215 -0.57 -1.02 -36.42
CA PRO A 215 0.36 -0.46 -37.40
C PRO A 215 1.33 0.56 -36.78
N ARG A 216 0.96 1.19 -35.66
CA ARG A 216 1.76 2.25 -35.00
C ARG A 216 2.34 1.83 -33.65
N VAL A 217 1.73 0.87 -32.95
CA VAL A 217 2.19 0.40 -31.63
C VAL A 217 2.75 -1.00 -31.74
N VAL A 218 4.05 -1.14 -31.50
CA VAL A 218 4.76 -2.42 -31.63
C VAL A 218 5.35 -2.81 -30.28
N LYS A 219 5.13 -4.07 -29.86
CA LYS A 219 5.84 -4.64 -28.69
C LYS A 219 7.26 -4.97 -29.07
N GLU A 220 8.23 -4.51 -28.29
CA GLU A 220 9.62 -4.91 -28.46
C GLU A 220 9.78 -6.40 -28.10
N PRO A 221 10.33 -7.27 -28.97
CA PRO A 221 10.30 -8.72 -28.74
C PRO A 221 11.01 -9.20 -27.47
N LEU A 222 12.08 -8.50 -27.08
CA LEU A 222 12.99 -8.89 -25.99
C LEU A 222 12.77 -8.09 -24.71
N LYS A 223 11.85 -7.12 -24.72
CA LYS A 223 11.61 -6.22 -23.60
C LYS A 223 10.11 -6.14 -23.32
N GLU A 224 9.78 -5.93 -22.06
CA GLU A 224 8.41 -5.58 -21.67
C GLU A 224 8.20 -4.07 -21.92
N GLN A 225 8.27 -3.68 -23.19
CA GLN A 225 8.14 -2.30 -23.69
C GLN A 225 7.29 -2.26 -24.97
N LEU A 226 6.47 -1.22 -25.09
CA LEU A 226 5.78 -0.85 -26.32
C LEU A 226 6.43 0.39 -26.92
N ARG A 227 6.52 0.42 -28.24
CA ARG A 227 6.97 1.57 -29.02
C ARG A 227 5.81 2.09 -29.85
N LEU A 228 5.41 3.33 -29.61
CA LEU A 228 4.54 4.11 -30.50
C LEU A 228 5.43 4.93 -31.44
N THR A 229 5.33 4.67 -32.73
CA THR A 229 6.19 5.31 -33.73
C THR A 229 5.68 6.68 -34.16
N SER A 230 6.63 7.61 -34.35
CA SER A 230 6.39 8.94 -34.92
C SER A 230 5.19 9.66 -34.30
N VAL A 231 5.38 10.19 -33.10
CA VAL A 231 4.34 10.91 -32.35
C VAL A 231 3.96 12.23 -33.03
N SER A 232 2.70 12.63 -32.89
CA SER A 232 2.10 13.85 -33.44
C SER A 232 1.25 14.57 -32.40
N ASP A 233 0.83 15.82 -32.65
CA ASP A 233 0.00 16.60 -31.71
C ASP A 233 -1.29 15.85 -31.26
N SER A 234 -1.82 14.98 -32.12
CA SER A 234 -3.00 14.15 -31.80
C SER A 234 -2.72 13.00 -30.82
N ASP A 235 -1.45 12.72 -30.54
CA ASP A 235 -0.97 11.70 -29.61
C ASP A 235 -0.68 12.30 -28.22
N GLU A 236 -0.76 13.63 -28.03
CA GLU A 236 -0.64 14.24 -26.70
C GLU A 236 -1.77 13.77 -25.77
N GLY A 237 -1.43 13.38 -24.54
CA GLY A 237 -2.40 12.86 -23.60
C GLY A 237 -1.84 11.88 -22.58
N VAL A 238 -2.69 11.00 -22.07
CA VAL A 238 -2.34 10.01 -21.06
C VAL A 238 -2.47 8.60 -21.63
N TYR A 239 -1.41 7.82 -21.44
CA TYR A 239 -1.31 6.43 -21.78
C TYR A 239 -1.35 5.60 -20.51
N LYS A 240 -2.18 4.55 -20.48
CA LYS A 240 -2.26 3.61 -19.37
C LYS A 240 -2.00 2.20 -19.86
N VAL A 241 -1.00 1.56 -19.26
CA VAL A 241 -0.82 0.11 -19.35
C VAL A 241 -1.69 -0.53 -18.28
N LEU A 242 -2.51 -1.49 -18.69
CA LEU A 242 -3.45 -2.19 -17.83
C LEU A 242 -3.13 -3.68 -17.79
N ASP A 243 -3.35 -4.31 -16.64
CA ASP A 243 -3.29 -5.76 -16.49
C ASP A 243 -4.55 -6.45 -17.06
N GLN A 244 -4.64 -7.77 -16.88
CA GLN A 244 -5.78 -8.58 -17.34
C GLN A 244 -7.10 -8.24 -16.63
N ASN A 245 -7.04 -7.65 -15.44
CA ASN A 245 -8.19 -7.25 -14.63
C ASN A 245 -8.60 -5.79 -14.87
N GLY A 246 -7.86 -5.06 -15.73
CA GLY A 246 -8.08 -3.64 -16.01
C GLY A 246 -7.48 -2.70 -14.95
N LEU A 247 -6.66 -3.21 -14.02
CA LEU A 247 -5.92 -2.37 -13.08
C LEU A 247 -4.73 -1.72 -13.77
N THR A 248 -4.38 -0.51 -13.33
CA THR A 248 -3.29 0.26 -13.95
C THR A 248 -1.94 -0.26 -13.46
N VAL A 249 -1.09 -0.65 -14.41
CA VAL A 249 0.31 -1.05 -14.19
C VAL A 249 1.23 0.16 -14.30
N SER A 250 0.99 1.00 -15.32
CA SER A 250 1.71 2.25 -15.49
C SER A 250 0.86 3.32 -16.17
N SER A 251 1.12 4.57 -15.81
CA SER A 251 0.53 5.78 -16.39
C SER A 251 1.64 6.68 -16.93
N THR A 252 1.61 6.99 -18.22
CA THR A 252 2.55 7.91 -18.85
C THR A 252 1.80 9.09 -19.46
N ARG A 253 2.10 10.31 -19.03
CA ARG A 253 1.62 11.53 -19.68
C ARG A 253 2.61 11.94 -20.76
N LEU A 254 2.17 11.96 -22.01
CA LEU A 254 2.92 12.54 -23.11
C LEU A 254 2.55 14.02 -23.23
N SER A 255 3.58 14.87 -23.25
CA SER A 255 3.48 16.26 -23.67
C SER A 255 4.43 16.48 -24.84
N LEU A 256 3.98 17.18 -25.89
CA LEU A 256 4.88 17.53 -26.98
C LEU A 256 5.54 18.86 -26.68
N ASP A 257 6.86 18.87 -26.81
CA ASP A 257 7.65 20.01 -26.39
C ASP A 257 7.53 21.16 -27.40
N GLN A 258 7.00 22.28 -26.92
CA GLN A 258 7.43 23.62 -27.29
C GLN A 258 8.20 24.19 -26.08
N ASP A 259 9.52 23.94 -26.05
CA ASP A 259 10.54 24.51 -25.16
C ASP A 259 10.70 23.92 -23.71
N GLU A 260 11.94 23.47 -23.43
CA GLU A 260 12.42 22.79 -22.19
C GLU A 260 12.08 23.51 -20.88
N SER A 261 11.81 24.83 -20.93
CA SER A 261 11.49 25.65 -19.76
C SER A 261 10.15 25.31 -19.10
N THR A 262 9.21 24.74 -19.87
CA THR A 262 7.88 24.35 -19.38
C THR A 262 7.91 22.99 -18.67
N ALA A 263 8.79 22.09 -19.10
CA ALA A 263 8.99 20.75 -18.54
C ALA A 263 9.48 20.76 -17.08
N LEU A 264 10.36 21.71 -16.74
CA LEU A 264 10.88 21.89 -15.37
C LEU A 264 9.82 22.41 -14.37
N ARG A 265 8.80 23.14 -14.83
CA ARG A 265 7.71 23.63 -13.98
C ARG A 265 6.68 22.54 -13.68
N PHE A 266 6.48 21.63 -14.62
CA PHE A 266 5.52 20.53 -14.48
C PHE A 266 6.02 19.46 -13.49
N THR A 267 7.30 19.10 -13.57
CA THR A 267 7.95 18.12 -12.69
C THR A 267 7.91 18.52 -11.20
N HIS A 268 8.02 19.81 -10.88
CA HIS A 268 7.94 20.30 -9.49
C HIS A 268 6.53 20.16 -8.88
N ARG A 269 5.46 20.33 -9.68
CA ARG A 269 4.07 20.33 -9.18
C ARG A 269 3.54 18.92 -8.91
N ASP A 270 3.92 17.93 -9.73
CA ASP A 270 3.48 16.53 -9.54
C ASP A 270 4.32 15.78 -8.49
N GLN A 271 5.61 16.10 -8.32
CA GLN A 271 6.40 15.58 -7.18
C GLN A 271 5.80 15.98 -5.82
N LEU A 272 5.21 17.17 -5.72
CA LEU A 272 4.54 17.63 -4.51
C LEU A 272 3.25 16.85 -4.22
N PHE A 273 2.55 16.38 -5.25
CA PHE A 273 1.35 15.56 -5.08
C PHE A 273 1.67 14.14 -4.59
N LEU A 274 2.74 13.52 -5.13
CA LEU A 274 3.22 12.20 -4.68
C LEU A 274 3.75 12.25 -3.23
N ARG A 275 4.43 13.32 -2.83
CA ARG A 275 4.82 13.52 -1.42
C ARG A 275 3.63 13.76 -0.49
N ALA A 276 2.60 14.49 -0.93
CA ALA A 276 1.41 14.72 -0.11
C ALA A 276 0.60 13.44 0.13
N ALA A 277 0.55 12.51 -0.83
CA ALA A 277 -0.08 11.20 -0.66
C ALA A 277 0.69 10.33 0.35
N ALA A 278 2.03 10.34 0.31
CA ALA A 278 2.86 9.64 1.28
C ALA A 278 2.77 10.24 2.69
N VAL A 279 2.66 11.57 2.81
CA VAL A 279 2.57 12.26 4.11
C VAL A 279 1.20 12.12 4.77
N ARG A 280 0.11 11.94 4.02
CA ARG A 280 -1.23 11.68 4.63
C ARG A 280 -1.34 10.31 5.30
N SER A 281 -0.39 9.41 5.07
CA SER A 281 -0.27 8.14 5.79
C SER A 281 0.66 8.22 7.01
N SER A 282 1.09 9.43 7.41
CA SER A 282 1.75 9.65 8.68
C SER A 282 0.78 10.42 9.58
N CYS A 283 0.32 9.77 10.65
CA CYS A 283 -0.47 10.36 11.71
C CYS A 283 0.36 11.44 12.43
N CYS A 284 0.45 12.62 11.83
CA CYS A 284 1.09 13.81 12.39
C CYS A 284 0.02 14.74 12.96
N THR A 285 -0.62 14.32 14.07
CA THR A 285 -1.42 15.24 14.91
C THR A 285 -0.59 15.93 16.00
N LEU A 286 0.71 15.61 16.12
CA LEU A 286 1.58 16.19 17.14
C LEU A 286 2.14 17.60 16.83
N PRO A 287 2.39 18.06 15.59
CA PRO A 287 2.91 19.41 15.38
C PRO A 287 1.83 20.50 15.45
N LEU A 288 0.55 20.16 15.21
CA LEU A 288 -0.57 21.11 15.27
C LEU A 288 -0.96 21.48 16.71
N LEU A 289 -0.82 20.54 17.65
CA LEU A 289 -1.06 20.79 19.08
C LEU A 289 0.04 21.67 19.71
N LEU A 290 1.30 21.53 19.28
CA LEU A 290 2.42 22.35 19.75
C LEU A 290 2.32 23.81 19.27
N LEU A 291 1.87 24.04 18.03
CA LEU A 291 1.65 25.38 17.48
C LEU A 291 0.47 26.10 18.16
N LEU A 292 -0.62 25.37 18.47
CA LEU A 292 -1.74 25.90 19.24
C LEU A 292 -1.33 26.24 20.69
N PHE A 293 -0.47 25.44 21.33
CA PHE A 293 0.03 25.72 22.68
C PHE A 293 0.94 26.95 22.74
N ILE A 294 1.79 27.15 21.73
CA ILE A 294 2.65 28.35 21.65
C ILE A 294 1.81 29.60 21.38
N LEU A 295 0.81 29.53 20.49
CA LEU A 295 -0.06 30.66 20.19
C LEU A 295 -1.01 31.05 21.34
N THR A 296 -1.47 30.09 22.15
CA THR A 296 -2.27 30.38 23.35
C THR A 296 -1.43 30.86 24.53
N SER A 297 -0.19 30.38 24.68
CA SER A 297 0.74 30.85 25.71
C SER A 297 1.25 32.28 25.44
N SER A 298 1.34 32.67 24.17
CA SER A 298 1.77 34.03 23.77
C SER A 298 0.69 35.10 24.00
N ARG A 299 -0.55 34.70 24.29
CA ARG A 299 -1.65 35.63 24.64
C ARG A 299 -1.90 35.73 26.14
N LEU A 300 -1.10 35.06 26.97
CA LEU A 300 -1.17 35.17 28.43
C LEU A 300 -0.03 36.03 29.04
N VAL A 301 0.85 36.57 28.20
CA VAL A 301 1.89 37.52 28.59
C VAL A 301 1.74 38.78 27.73
N LEU A 302 0.68 39.53 28.00
CA LEU A 302 0.52 40.98 27.75
C LEU A 302 -0.71 41.46 28.51
#